data_AF-A0A5C4S0I0-F1
#
_entry.id   AF-A0A5C4S0I0-F1
#
_cell.length_a   1.000
_cell.length_b   1.000
_cell.length_c   1.000
_cell.angle_alpha   90.00
_cell.angle_beta   90.00
_cell.angle_gamma   90.00
#
_symmetry.space_group_name_H-M   'P 1'
#
loop_
_entity.id
_entity.type
_entity.pdbx_description
1 polymer ?
#
loop_
_entity_poly.entity_id
_entity_poly.type
_entity_poly.pdbx_seq_one_letter_code
_entity_poly.pdbx_strand_id
1 'polypeptide(L)'
;MIDYYGYPASREGTYILVIRLSRPISLSFGRFLDGREVLLPMGTWFYIGSALGASPGSSPLARRLLRHASRGEGRKPHAIRGAMVRSFRQHGLMERDTTPPAEKKLRWHIDYLLQRKHATINDVLLVRSPERLESEIARFTASLKGVEAPVPSLGARDTRGETHLLLAEQPDSALAAMREFVSKRSEVGSGLFRPCL
;
A
#
# COMPACT_ATOMS: atom_id res chain seq x y z
N MET A 1 -5.22 9.70 -6.80
CA MET A 1 -4.38 9.44 -8.00
C MET A 1 -3.86 8.01 -7.97
N ILE A 2 -3.50 7.42 -9.11
CA ILE A 2 -2.89 6.08 -9.16
C ILE A 2 -1.63 6.17 -10.02
N ASP A 3 -0.48 6.12 -9.37
CA ASP A 3 0.82 6.31 -10.00
C ASP A 3 1.51 4.95 -10.22
N TYR A 4 2.16 4.79 -11.37
CA TYR A 4 2.82 3.55 -11.76
C TYR A 4 4.31 3.78 -11.99
N TYR A 5 5.12 2.93 -11.37
CA TYR A 5 6.57 2.89 -11.47
C TYR A 5 7.04 1.46 -11.72
N GLY A 6 8.30 1.29 -12.07
CA GLY A 6 8.92 -0.02 -12.36
C GLY A 6 8.51 -0.60 -13.71
N TYR A 7 8.51 -1.93 -13.81
CA TYR A 7 8.36 -2.65 -15.07
C TYR A 7 6.89 -2.84 -15.46
N PRO A 8 6.43 -2.32 -16.62
CA PRO A 8 5.04 -2.46 -17.08
C PRO A 8 4.58 -3.90 -17.35
N ALA A 9 5.50 -4.86 -17.44
CA ALA A 9 5.15 -6.29 -17.57
C ALA A 9 4.90 -6.96 -16.21
N SER A 10 5.50 -6.46 -15.11
CA SER A 10 5.38 -7.11 -13.80
C SER A 10 3.97 -6.93 -13.22
N ARG A 11 3.36 -8.00 -12.72
CA ARG A 11 2.05 -7.96 -12.03
C ARG A 11 2.16 -8.03 -10.50
N GLU A 12 3.39 -7.98 -10.00
CA GLU A 12 3.76 -8.03 -8.61
C GLU A 12 4.66 -6.85 -8.22
N GLY A 13 4.83 -6.64 -6.92
CA GLY A 13 5.74 -5.62 -6.40
C GLY A 13 5.26 -4.96 -5.13
N THR A 14 5.70 -3.72 -4.93
CA THR A 14 5.44 -2.93 -3.72
C THR A 14 4.47 -1.80 -4.03
N TYR A 15 3.70 -1.39 -3.03
CA TYR A 15 2.75 -0.30 -3.14
C TYR A 15 2.75 0.58 -1.90
N ILE A 16 2.35 1.83 -2.08
CA ILE A 16 2.08 2.77 -1.01
C ILE A 16 0.59 3.16 -1.11
N LEU A 17 -0.14 3.06 -0.01
CA LEU A 17 -1.46 3.65 0.14
C LEU A 17 -1.33 4.98 0.87
N VAL A 18 -1.89 6.05 0.30
CA VAL A 18 -2.05 7.34 0.98
C VAL A 18 -3.45 7.36 1.58
N ILE A 19 -3.51 7.29 2.91
CA ILE A 19 -4.75 7.10 3.67
C ILE A 19 -5.04 8.37 4.45
N ARG A 20 -6.16 9.03 4.15
CA ARG A 20 -6.65 10.12 4.98
C ARG A 20 -7.52 9.56 6.10
N LEU A 21 -7.16 9.87 7.33
CA LEU A 21 -7.98 9.62 8.51
C LEU A 21 -8.62 10.95 8.95
N SER A 22 -9.93 11.08 8.78
CA SER A 22 -10.65 12.35 8.97
C SER A 22 -10.94 12.72 10.43
N ARG A 23 -10.78 11.79 11.36
CA ARG A 23 -10.87 12.03 12.81
C ARG A 23 -10.04 11.01 13.58
N PRO A 24 -9.62 11.30 14.82
CA PRO A 24 -8.95 10.30 15.63
C PRO A 24 -9.84 9.07 15.83
N ILE A 25 -9.23 7.89 15.84
CA ILE A 25 -9.95 6.63 16.10
C ILE A 25 -9.16 5.78 17.09
N SER A 26 -9.87 5.15 18.01
CA SER A 26 -9.34 4.05 18.81
C SER A 26 -9.62 2.74 18.06
N LEU A 27 -8.61 1.90 17.88
CA LEU A 27 -8.72 0.69 17.08
C LEU A 27 -7.85 -0.45 17.64
N SER A 28 -8.45 -1.63 17.79
CA SER A 28 -7.71 -2.88 17.96
C SER A 28 -7.34 -3.49 16.60
N PHE A 29 -6.12 -4.02 16.52
CA PHE A 29 -5.56 -4.64 15.31
C PHE A 29 -5.50 -6.17 15.47
N GLY A 30 -6.64 -6.79 15.76
CA GLY A 30 -6.72 -8.22 16.07
C GLY A 30 -6.03 -8.53 17.40
N ARG A 31 -5.05 -9.46 17.41
CA ARG A 31 -4.27 -9.81 18.61
C ARG A 31 -3.06 -8.91 18.85
N PHE A 32 -2.81 -7.92 17.99
CA PHE A 32 -1.72 -6.97 18.21
C PHE A 32 -1.92 -6.23 19.53
N LEU A 33 -0.84 -6.08 20.31
CA LEU A 33 -0.88 -5.55 21.69
C LEU A 33 -1.94 -6.22 22.57
N ASP A 34 -2.08 -7.54 22.46
CA ASP A 34 -3.07 -8.35 23.19
C ASP A 34 -4.52 -7.92 22.93
N GLY A 35 -4.76 -7.29 21.78
CA GLY A 35 -6.07 -6.76 21.40
C GLY A 35 -6.43 -5.42 22.03
N ARG A 36 -5.49 -4.78 22.76
CA ARG A 36 -5.67 -3.42 23.24
C ARG A 36 -5.89 -2.47 22.07
N GLU A 37 -6.73 -1.47 22.30
CA GLU A 37 -6.93 -0.42 21.32
C GLU A 37 -5.75 0.55 21.30
N VAL A 38 -5.47 1.08 20.12
CA VAL A 38 -4.48 2.11 19.91
C VAL A 38 -5.19 3.35 19.35
N LEU A 39 -4.92 4.51 19.95
CA LEU A 39 -5.40 5.79 19.45
C LEU A 39 -4.56 6.21 18.24
N LEU A 40 -5.20 6.29 17.09
CA LEU A 40 -4.62 6.84 15.88
C LEU A 40 -5.08 8.29 15.73
N PRO A 41 -4.17 9.28 15.71
CA PRO A 41 -4.55 10.67 15.43
C PRO A 41 -5.11 10.84 14.01
N MET A 42 -5.95 11.86 13.84
CA MET A 42 -6.34 12.28 12.48
C MET A 42 -5.11 12.75 11.72
N GLY A 43 -5.08 12.52 10.41
CA GLY A 43 -3.90 12.87 9.61
C GLY A 43 -3.90 12.16 8.27
N THR A 44 -2.78 12.27 7.57
CA THR A 44 -2.49 11.48 6.38
C THR A 44 -1.45 10.44 6.74
N TRP A 45 -1.78 9.20 6.44
CA TRP A 45 -0.99 8.03 6.77
C TRP A 45 -0.49 7.37 5.48
N PHE A 46 0.77 6.97 5.47
CA PHE A 46 1.34 6.12 4.43
C PHE A 46 1.36 4.69 4.92
N TYR A 47 0.75 3.80 4.15
CA TYR A 47 0.89 2.36 4.34
C TYR A 47 1.72 1.75 3.22
N ILE A 48 2.87 1.16 3.55
CA ILE A 48 3.74 0.46 2.60
C ILE A 48 3.46 -1.03 2.67
N GLY A 49 3.27 -1.68 1.53
CA GLY A 49 3.09 -3.12 1.50
C GLY A 49 3.51 -3.73 0.18
N SER A 50 3.63 -5.04 0.14
CA SER A 50 4.04 -5.79 -1.03
C SER A 50 3.02 -6.85 -1.42
N ALA A 51 3.00 -7.16 -2.71
CA ALA A 51 2.23 -8.21 -3.32
C ALA A 51 3.13 -8.98 -4.27
N LEU A 52 3.85 -9.95 -3.72
CA LEU A 52 4.82 -10.79 -4.41
C LEU A 52 4.35 -12.25 -4.46
N GLY A 53 4.92 -13.02 -5.38
CA GLY A 53 4.65 -14.45 -5.51
C GLY A 53 3.44 -14.67 -6.40
N ALA A 54 3.67 -14.69 -7.70
CA ALA A 54 2.67 -15.01 -8.71
C ALA A 54 2.84 -16.46 -9.20
N SER A 55 1.74 -17.23 -9.22
CA SER A 55 1.60 -18.31 -10.20
C SER A 55 1.40 -17.70 -11.59
N PRO A 56 1.75 -18.42 -12.69
CA PRO A 56 1.53 -17.93 -14.05
C PRO A 56 0.11 -17.38 -14.26
N GLY A 57 0.00 -16.22 -14.91
CA GLY A 57 -1.27 -15.53 -15.17
C GLY A 57 -1.85 -14.76 -13.97
N SER A 58 -1.37 -14.98 -12.74
CA SER A 58 -1.92 -14.32 -11.57
C SER A 58 -1.51 -12.84 -11.47
N SER A 59 -2.33 -12.01 -10.81
CA SER A 59 -2.01 -10.60 -10.55
C SER A 59 -2.02 -10.26 -9.05
N PRO A 60 -0.89 -10.48 -8.35
CA PRO A 60 -0.76 -10.18 -6.93
C PRO A 60 -1.10 -8.72 -6.58
N LEU A 61 -0.56 -7.74 -7.30
CA LEU A 61 -0.77 -6.32 -7.01
C LEU A 61 -2.25 -5.94 -7.11
N ALA A 62 -2.89 -6.23 -8.25
CA ALA A 62 -4.29 -5.89 -8.45
C ALA A 62 -5.18 -6.53 -7.38
N ARG A 63 -4.95 -7.82 -7.09
CA ARG A 63 -5.71 -8.56 -6.07
C ARG A 63 -5.56 -7.93 -4.69
N ARG A 64 -4.34 -7.58 -4.28
CA ARG A 64 -4.06 -7.03 -2.94
C ARG A 64 -4.62 -5.63 -2.77
N LEU A 65 -4.39 -4.77 -3.74
CA LEU A 65 -4.84 -3.39 -3.73
C LEU A 65 -6.38 -3.28 -3.82
N LEU A 66 -7.03 -4.05 -4.70
CA LEU A 66 -8.50 -4.09 -4.76
C LEU A 66 -9.12 -4.62 -3.46
N ARG A 67 -8.43 -5.54 -2.78
CA ARG A 67 -8.85 -6.01 -1.45
C ARG A 67 -8.71 -4.93 -0.39
N HIS A 68 -7.65 -4.12 -0.38
CA HIS A 68 -7.54 -2.97 0.52
C HIS A 68 -8.65 -1.94 0.26
N ALA A 69 -8.99 -1.71 -1.01
CA ALA A 69 -10.08 -0.82 -1.41
C ALA A 69 -11.50 -1.40 -1.19
N SER A 70 -11.64 -2.70 -0.93
CA SER A 70 -12.89 -3.33 -0.48
C SER A 70 -13.08 -3.21 1.04
N ARG A 71 -14.34 -3.24 1.50
CA ARG A 71 -14.69 -3.36 2.92
C ARG A 71 -15.49 -4.65 3.15
N GLY A 72 -15.47 -5.17 4.38
CA GLY A 72 -16.21 -6.38 4.77
C GLY A 72 -17.60 -6.06 5.33
N GLU A 73 -18.42 -7.11 5.49
CA GLU A 73 -19.77 -7.11 6.06
C GLU A 73 -20.71 -6.14 5.31
N GLY A 74 -20.86 -6.31 4.00
CA GLY A 74 -21.77 -5.51 3.16
C GLY A 74 -21.46 -3.99 3.06
N ARG A 75 -20.36 -3.51 3.66
CA ARG A 75 -20.02 -2.08 3.64
C ARG A 75 -19.59 -1.62 2.26
N LYS A 76 -19.97 -0.39 1.90
CA LYS A 76 -19.56 0.24 0.64
C LYS A 76 -18.03 0.29 0.53
N PRO A 77 -17.44 -0.10 -0.62
CA PRO A 77 -16.00 -0.02 -0.83
C PRO A 77 -15.50 1.43 -0.83
N HIS A 78 -14.17 1.60 -0.77
CA HIS A 78 -13.54 2.91 -0.92
C HIS A 78 -13.83 3.49 -2.30
N ALA A 79 -14.05 4.81 -2.37
CA ALA A 79 -14.39 5.50 -3.61
C ALA A 79 -13.35 5.27 -4.73
N ILE A 80 -12.07 5.17 -4.38
CA ILE A 80 -10.98 4.91 -5.32
C ILE A 80 -11.07 3.56 -6.02
N ARG A 81 -11.80 2.57 -5.47
CA ARG A 81 -11.87 1.19 -6.02
C ARG A 81 -12.30 1.16 -7.48
N GLY A 82 -13.27 1.99 -7.87
CA GLY A 82 -13.74 2.08 -9.26
C GLY A 82 -12.66 2.61 -10.20
N ALA A 83 -11.90 3.63 -9.77
CA ALA A 83 -10.75 4.14 -10.53
C ALA A 83 -9.64 3.09 -10.63
N MET A 84 -9.37 2.34 -9.56
CA MET A 84 -8.39 1.24 -9.56
C MET A 84 -8.76 0.16 -10.56
N VAL A 85 -10.01 -0.28 -10.61
CA VAL A 85 -10.46 -1.29 -11.58
C VAL A 85 -10.20 -0.84 -13.01
N ARG A 86 -10.60 0.40 -13.36
CA ARG A 86 -10.38 0.94 -14.71
C ARG A 86 -8.90 1.05 -15.03
N SER A 87 -8.12 1.64 -14.11
CA SER A 87 -6.69 1.86 -14.28
C SER A 87 -5.90 0.55 -14.38
N PHE A 88 -6.24 -0.46 -13.57
CA PHE A 88 -5.57 -1.78 -13.59
C PHE A 88 -5.83 -2.54 -14.89
N ARG A 89 -7.03 -2.43 -15.47
CA ARG A 89 -7.32 -3.00 -16.81
C ARG A 89 -6.52 -2.30 -17.89
N GLN A 90 -6.45 -0.97 -17.87
CA GLN A 90 -5.70 -0.18 -18.83
C GLN A 90 -4.19 -0.48 -18.81
N HIS A 91 -3.64 -0.74 -17.62
CA HIS A 91 -2.20 -0.99 -17.43
C HIS A 91 -1.82 -2.49 -17.39
N GLY A 92 -2.72 -3.39 -17.79
CA GLY A 92 -2.43 -4.83 -17.91
C GLY A 92 -2.27 -5.58 -16.58
N LEU A 93 -2.64 -4.96 -15.45
CA LEU A 93 -2.63 -5.57 -14.12
C LEU A 93 -3.88 -6.42 -13.84
N MET A 94 -4.97 -6.26 -14.59
CA MET A 94 -6.18 -7.05 -14.41
C MET A 94 -6.79 -7.37 -15.76
N GLU A 95 -7.31 -8.59 -15.93
CA GLU A 95 -8.05 -8.94 -17.14
C GLU A 95 -9.37 -8.16 -17.21
N ARG A 96 -9.89 -8.00 -18.43
CA ARG A 96 -11.08 -7.18 -18.68
C ARG A 96 -12.30 -7.71 -17.94
N ASP A 97 -12.42 -9.03 -17.82
CA ASP A 97 -13.62 -9.67 -17.25
C ASP A 97 -13.48 -10.03 -15.77
N THR A 98 -12.29 -9.83 -15.18
CA THR A 98 -12.13 -10.05 -13.74
C THR A 98 -12.93 -9.01 -12.96
N THR A 99 -13.67 -9.48 -11.96
CA THR A 99 -14.33 -8.63 -10.98
C THR A 99 -13.62 -8.71 -9.63
N PRO A 100 -13.39 -7.58 -8.94
CA PRO A 100 -12.86 -7.61 -7.60
C PRO A 100 -13.87 -8.23 -6.62
N PRO A 101 -13.40 -9.00 -5.62
CA PRO A 101 -14.28 -9.61 -4.64
C PRO A 101 -15.12 -8.57 -3.91
N ALA A 102 -16.42 -8.85 -3.80
CA ALA A 102 -17.40 -7.98 -3.15
C ALA A 102 -17.14 -7.84 -1.65
N GLU A 103 -16.62 -8.90 -1.01
CA GLU A 103 -16.34 -8.94 0.41
C GLU A 103 -14.89 -9.31 0.73
N LYS A 104 -14.47 -8.98 1.96
CA LYS A 104 -13.19 -9.43 2.52
C LYS A 104 -13.32 -9.80 3.98
N LYS A 105 -12.60 -10.86 4.37
CA LYS A 105 -12.20 -11.12 5.78
C LYS A 105 -11.03 -10.20 6.16
N LEU A 106 -10.91 -9.77 7.40
CA LEU A 106 -9.72 -9.01 7.84
C LEU A 106 -8.52 -9.96 7.94
N ARG A 107 -7.42 -9.64 7.26
CA ARG A 107 -6.20 -10.47 7.31
C ARG A 107 -4.96 -9.69 7.73
N TRP A 108 -4.85 -8.43 7.33
CA TRP A 108 -3.72 -7.58 7.68
C TRP A 108 -4.13 -6.49 8.67
N HIS A 109 -3.20 -5.98 9.48
CA HIS A 109 -3.50 -4.88 10.41
C HIS A 109 -4.12 -3.68 9.68
N ILE A 110 -3.65 -3.34 8.49
CA ILE A 110 -4.22 -2.24 7.69
C ILE A 110 -5.69 -2.46 7.31
N ASP A 111 -6.17 -3.71 7.22
CA ASP A 111 -7.57 -3.99 6.90
C ASP A 111 -8.51 -3.46 8.01
N TYR A 112 -8.09 -3.50 9.27
CA TYR A 112 -8.86 -2.98 10.40
C TYR A 112 -9.06 -1.47 10.27
N LEU A 113 -8.00 -0.74 9.90
CA LEU A 113 -8.07 0.70 9.66
C LEU A 113 -8.95 1.00 8.45
N LEU A 114 -8.67 0.33 7.32
CA LEU A 114 -9.39 0.52 6.06
C LEU A 114 -10.84 0.04 6.09
N GLN A 115 -11.29 -0.65 7.13
CA GLN A 115 -12.70 -0.95 7.35
C GLN A 115 -13.47 0.22 7.97
N ARG A 116 -12.79 1.16 8.63
CA ARG A 116 -13.43 2.34 9.26
C ARG A 116 -13.78 3.42 8.25
N LYS A 117 -15.03 3.90 8.27
CA LYS A 117 -15.55 4.89 7.29
C LYS A 117 -14.76 6.20 7.23
N HIS A 118 -14.01 6.50 8.29
CA HIS A 118 -13.19 7.71 8.41
C HIS A 118 -11.79 7.56 7.82
N ALA A 119 -11.37 6.34 7.49
CA ALA A 119 -10.15 6.07 6.74
C ALA A 119 -10.49 5.92 5.26
N THR A 120 -9.97 6.80 4.41
CA THR A 120 -10.15 6.77 2.95
C THR A 120 -8.81 6.66 2.25
N ILE A 121 -8.73 5.85 1.20
CA ILE A 121 -7.56 5.79 0.33
C ILE A 121 -7.72 6.89 -0.72
N ASN A 122 -6.79 7.84 -0.73
CA ASN A 122 -6.82 8.99 -1.64
C ASN A 122 -5.89 8.77 -2.85
N ASP A 123 -4.73 8.17 -2.61
CA ASP A 123 -3.71 7.90 -3.62
C ASP A 123 -3.09 6.53 -3.45
N VAL A 124 -2.63 5.97 -4.56
CA VAL A 124 -1.91 4.70 -4.60
C VAL A 124 -0.70 4.86 -5.51
N LEU A 125 0.50 4.57 -4.99
CA LEU A 125 1.71 4.45 -5.79
C LEU A 125 2.02 2.96 -5.92
N LEU A 126 2.22 2.48 -7.15
CA LEU A 126 2.59 1.11 -7.44
C LEU A 126 4.01 1.07 -8.00
N VAL A 127 4.87 0.24 -7.41
CA VAL A 127 6.20 -0.09 -7.93
C VAL A 127 6.17 -1.53 -8.42
N ARG A 128 6.04 -1.71 -9.73
CA ARG A 128 5.90 -3.01 -10.38
C ARG A 128 7.27 -3.66 -10.54
N SER A 129 7.60 -4.61 -9.69
CA SER A 129 8.91 -5.29 -9.69
C SER A 129 8.83 -6.62 -8.93
N PRO A 130 9.58 -7.65 -9.33
CA PRO A 130 9.77 -8.85 -8.49
C PRO A 130 10.63 -8.57 -7.23
N GLU A 131 11.34 -7.43 -7.19
CA GLU A 131 12.19 -7.06 -6.05
C GLU A 131 11.37 -6.75 -4.79
N ARG A 132 11.92 -7.11 -3.62
CA ARG A 132 11.33 -6.82 -2.31
C ARG A 132 11.72 -5.41 -1.86
N LEU A 133 10.96 -4.41 -2.28
CA LEU A 133 11.24 -2.98 -1.98
C LEU A 133 10.51 -2.43 -0.76
N GLU A 134 9.70 -3.24 -0.07
CA GLU A 134 8.86 -2.82 1.06
C GLU A 134 9.66 -2.13 2.18
N SER A 135 10.67 -2.83 2.73
CA SER A 135 11.52 -2.29 3.80
C SER A 135 12.36 -1.10 3.35
N GLU A 136 12.82 -1.07 2.10
CA GLU A 136 13.61 0.04 1.57
C GLU A 136 12.76 1.33 1.52
N ILE A 137 11.56 1.23 0.95
CA ILE A 137 10.62 2.35 0.87
C ILE A 137 10.16 2.77 2.28
N ALA A 138 9.90 1.81 3.18
CA ALA A 138 9.51 2.12 4.55
C ALA A 138 10.61 2.90 5.30
N ARG A 139 11.88 2.47 5.19
CA ARG A 139 13.03 3.16 5.79
C ARG A 139 13.25 4.55 5.21
N PHE A 140 13.16 4.69 3.88
CA PHE A 140 13.24 6.00 3.24
C PHE A 140 12.13 6.93 3.76
N THR A 141 10.89 6.44 3.78
CA THR A 141 9.73 7.24 4.21
C THR A 141 9.85 7.67 5.67
N ALA A 142 10.33 6.79 6.55
CA ALA A 142 10.56 7.11 7.96
C ALA A 142 11.72 8.10 8.18
N SER A 143 12.63 8.26 7.20
CA SER A 143 13.72 9.25 7.26
C SER A 143 13.29 10.68 6.87
N LEU A 144 12.08 10.83 6.31
CA LEU A 144 11.57 12.13 5.88
C LEU A 144 11.20 12.99 7.09
N LYS A 145 11.48 14.29 6.99
CA LYS A 145 11.12 15.27 8.01
C LYS A 145 9.60 15.30 8.22
N GLY A 146 9.16 15.24 9.47
CA GLY A 146 7.73 15.28 9.84
C GLY A 146 6.98 13.99 9.51
N VAL A 147 7.69 12.88 9.31
CA VAL A 147 7.10 11.54 9.23
C VAL A 147 7.43 10.76 10.48
N GLU A 148 6.41 10.17 11.10
CA GLU A 148 6.53 9.46 12.35
C GLU A 148 5.90 8.07 12.31
N ALA A 149 6.27 7.26 13.28
CA ALA A 149 5.75 5.92 13.54
C ALA A 149 5.04 5.88 14.90
N PRO A 150 3.81 6.44 15.04
CA PRO A 150 3.16 6.57 16.36
C PRO A 150 2.91 5.22 17.06
N VAL A 151 2.85 4.14 16.28
CA VAL A 151 2.64 2.78 16.77
C VAL A 151 3.78 1.90 16.24
N PRO A 152 4.87 1.70 17.01
CA PRO A 152 5.98 0.86 16.60
C PRO A 152 5.52 -0.55 16.21
N SER A 153 6.13 -1.14 15.19
CA SER A 153 5.85 -2.50 14.70
C SER A 153 4.45 -2.73 14.09
N LEU A 154 3.61 -1.70 13.97
CA LEU A 154 2.27 -1.85 13.40
C LEU A 154 2.33 -2.04 11.88
N GLY A 155 2.10 -3.28 11.44
CA GLY A 155 2.02 -3.61 10.01
C GLY A 155 3.29 -4.24 9.44
N ALA A 156 4.38 -4.32 10.20
CA ALA A 156 5.61 -5.03 9.85
C ALA A 156 5.73 -6.37 10.59
N ARG A 157 4.70 -7.22 10.51
CA ARG A 157 4.72 -8.55 11.15
C ARG A 157 5.92 -9.40 10.71
N ASP A 158 6.42 -9.14 9.50
CA ASP A 158 7.47 -9.93 8.85
C ASP A 158 8.89 -9.34 9.05
N THR A 159 9.02 -8.12 9.59
CA THR A 159 10.32 -7.45 9.80
C THR A 159 10.41 -6.85 11.20
N ARG A 160 11.38 -7.32 12.00
CA ARG A 160 11.59 -6.85 13.37
C ARG A 160 12.07 -5.39 13.37
N GLY A 161 11.30 -4.49 14.00
CA GLY A 161 11.69 -3.10 14.23
C GLY A 161 11.25 -2.09 13.16
N GLU A 162 10.60 -2.52 12.08
CA GLU A 162 10.03 -1.60 11.09
C GLU A 162 8.55 -1.34 11.43
N THR A 163 7.99 -0.21 10.98
CA THR A 163 6.54 -0.04 10.86
C THR A 163 6.22 0.25 9.42
N HIS A 164 5.12 -0.31 8.93
CA HIS A 164 4.67 -0.07 7.57
C HIS A 164 3.52 0.93 7.54
N LEU A 165 3.13 1.47 8.69
CA LEU A 165 2.12 2.52 8.82
C LEU A 165 2.76 3.76 9.46
N LEU A 166 2.91 4.82 8.67
CA LEU A 166 3.61 6.06 9.03
C LEU A 166 2.65 7.25 8.95
N LEU A 167 2.73 8.17 9.90
CA LEU A 167 1.95 9.41 9.93
C LEU A 167 2.81 10.55 9.36
N ALA A 168 2.22 11.38 8.50
CA ALA A 168 2.90 12.57 7.96
C ALA A 168 2.23 13.86 8.42
N GLU A 169 3.02 14.75 9.02
CA GLU A 169 2.63 16.13 9.32
C GLU A 169 2.56 16.98 8.04
N GLN A 170 3.50 16.73 7.11
CA GLN A 170 3.61 17.42 5.82
C GLN A 170 3.39 16.44 4.66
N PRO A 171 2.13 15.99 4.43
CA PRO A 171 1.86 14.89 3.53
C PRO A 171 2.22 15.17 2.07
N ASP A 172 2.04 16.39 1.58
CA ASP A 172 2.34 16.72 0.18
C ASP A 172 3.83 16.66 -0.12
N SER A 173 4.65 17.24 0.78
CA SER A 173 6.11 17.19 0.71
C SER A 173 6.63 15.75 0.82
N ALA A 174 6.08 14.97 1.76
CA ALA A 174 6.46 13.57 1.91
C ALA A 174 6.07 12.74 0.69
N LEU A 175 4.86 12.93 0.16
CA LEU A 175 4.39 12.23 -1.05
C LEU A 175 5.25 12.58 -2.27
N ALA A 176 5.62 13.86 -2.43
CA ALA A 176 6.52 14.28 -3.51
C ALA A 176 7.89 13.60 -3.42
N ALA A 177 8.50 13.57 -2.22
CA ALA A 177 9.76 12.88 -1.98
C ALA A 177 9.66 11.36 -2.25
N MET A 178 8.55 10.73 -1.85
CA MET A 178 8.30 9.31 -2.12
C MET A 178 8.17 9.04 -3.63
N ARG A 179 7.46 9.89 -4.39
CA ARG A 179 7.36 9.78 -5.86
C ARG A 179 8.73 9.87 -6.53
N GLU A 180 9.55 10.82 -6.11
CA GLU A 180 10.91 10.98 -6.63
C GLU A 180 11.77 9.74 -6.32
N PHE A 181 11.73 9.26 -5.07
CA PHE A 181 12.47 8.09 -4.64
C PHE A 181 12.11 6.84 -5.44
N VAL A 182 10.81 6.53 -5.58
CA VAL A 182 10.38 5.35 -6.34
C VAL A 182 10.63 5.47 -7.85
N SER A 183 10.61 6.70 -8.40
CA SER A 183 11.00 6.94 -9.79
C SER A 183 12.47 6.58 -10.01
N LYS A 184 13.37 7.17 -9.21
CA LYS A 184 14.81 6.89 -9.25
C LYS A 184 15.11 5.40 -9.05
N ARG A 185 14.44 4.75 -8.09
CA ARG A 185 14.62 3.31 -7.87
C ARG A 185 14.16 2.44 -9.04
N SER A 186 13.16 2.90 -9.79
CA SER A 186 12.69 2.20 -10.98
C SER A 186 13.63 2.37 -12.18
N GLU A 187 14.31 3.51 -12.29
CA GLU A 187 15.30 3.79 -13.34
C GLU A 187 16.61 3.00 -13.13
N VAL A 188 17.05 2.85 -11.87
CA VAL A 188 18.27 2.10 -11.52
C VAL A 188 18.11 0.59 -11.78
N GLY A 189 16.90 0.04 -11.64
CA GLY A 189 16.62 -1.37 -11.95
C GLY A 189 16.71 -1.72 -13.45
N SER A 190 16.48 -0.76 -14.34
CA SER A 190 16.59 -0.95 -15.79
C SER A 190 18.03 -1.18 -16.30
N GLY A 191 19.04 -0.95 -15.47
CA GLY A 191 20.44 -1.16 -15.83
C GLY A 191 20.98 -2.50 -15.33
N LEU A 192 20.74 -3.60 -16.06
CA LEU A 192 21.62 -4.79 -16.23
C LEU A 192 20.80 -6.03 -16.69
N PHE A 193 20.52 -6.12 -17.99
CA PHE A 193 20.87 -7.35 -18.72
C PHE A 193 22.19 -7.05 -19.41
N ARG A 194 23.31 -7.37 -18.77
CA ARG A 194 24.54 -7.63 -19.52
C ARG A 194 24.32 -8.99 -20.19
N PRO A 195 24.33 -9.10 -21.53
CA PRO A 195 24.53 -10.41 -22.12
C PRO A 195 25.88 -10.91 -21.62
N CYS A 196 25.90 -12.10 -21.03
CA CYS A 196 27.16 -12.83 -20.88
C CYS A 196 27.77 -12.93 -22.29
N LEU A 197 28.97 -12.37 -22.45
CA LEU A 197 29.92 -12.86 -23.44
C LEU A 197 30.55 -14.14 -22.89
#